data_AF-A0AAE1IJI7-F1
#
_entry.id   AF-A0AAE1IJI7-F1
#
_cell.length_a   1.000
_cell.length_b   1.000
_cell.length_c   1.000
_cell.angle_alpha   90.00
_cell.angle_beta   90.00
_cell.angle_gamma   90.00
#
_symmetry.space_group_name_H-M   'P 1'
#
loop_
_entity.id
_entity.type
_entity.pdbx_description
1 polymer ?
#
loop_
_entity_poly.entity_id
_entity_poly.type
_entity_poly.pdbx_seq_one_letter_code
_entity_poly.pdbx_strand_id
1 'polypeptide(L)'
;MSTPPSSDRISSSPPSPVALTLRRRERDERRRREEQYSHGRPLPSQTLCGNGECVLRCCNVFKTSRFHLPDYLLGDRERSVDDILVKDIQTHFAYLAATRIWPSVERQSDVLLKAQSIEAFATSPPVREAYLDFRHLCQKNHVNFSMESRLRETLSVTMPRFRSLTERLDTARSDGDYAEMVVHRTLKPLQQADEPLPWTQEACIMRFLLTTELWRRHDGTHMMRRGWAWKPWIVAELLPAVLLHYWLLDGEKCFERVPCRGSEQCDEVWQEWLDKYPLLGDPSHEHDDDGDDEPDQGDSKESPDLVPKPIGLIKGLDLDKDIGYVGGVGTAARGPLWRDMRQKHGDDGLPQH
;
A
#
# COMPACT_ATOMS: atom_id res chain seq x y z
N MET A 1 -65.44 13.84 -21.84
CA MET A 1 -64.32 14.65 -21.32
C MET A 1 -63.07 13.83 -21.51
N SER A 2 -62.28 14.15 -22.53
CA SER A 2 -61.06 13.43 -22.89
C SER A 2 -59.90 14.40 -22.77
N THR A 3 -58.97 14.08 -21.87
CA THR A 3 -57.69 14.77 -21.70
C THR A 3 -56.84 14.65 -22.97
N PRO A 4 -56.15 15.72 -23.41
CA PRO A 4 -55.24 15.63 -24.54
C PRO A 4 -53.94 14.91 -24.11
N PRO A 5 -53.28 14.19 -25.03
CA PRO A 5 -52.03 13.50 -24.71
C PRO A 5 -50.89 14.50 -24.50
N SER A 6 -50.15 14.28 -23.42
CA SER A 6 -48.86 14.91 -23.13
C SER A 6 -47.91 14.67 -24.29
N SER A 7 -47.52 15.74 -24.98
CA SER A 7 -46.47 15.71 -26.00
C SER A 7 -45.12 15.65 -25.29
N ASP A 8 -44.58 14.45 -25.14
CA ASP A 8 -43.15 14.24 -24.89
C ASP A 8 -42.38 14.68 -26.13
N ARG A 9 -42.07 15.97 -26.19
CA ARG A 9 -41.15 16.54 -27.17
C ARG A 9 -39.74 16.03 -26.86
N ILE A 10 -39.37 14.91 -27.47
CA ILE A 10 -37.96 14.58 -27.70
C ILE A 10 -37.40 15.70 -28.57
N SER A 11 -36.63 16.60 -27.96
CA SER A 11 -35.94 17.69 -28.66
C SER A 11 -35.04 17.09 -29.74
N SER A 12 -35.38 17.35 -31.00
CA SER A 12 -34.75 16.85 -32.22
C SER A 12 -33.53 17.68 -32.67
N SER A 13 -32.96 18.49 -31.78
CA SER A 13 -31.78 19.30 -32.10
C SER A 13 -30.51 18.46 -31.97
N PRO A 14 -29.62 18.44 -32.97
CA PRO A 14 -28.33 17.79 -32.84
C PRO A 14 -27.57 18.40 -31.65
N PRO A 15 -26.87 17.58 -30.85
CA PRO A 15 -26.14 18.07 -29.68
C PRO A 15 -25.14 19.15 -30.09
N SER A 16 -25.11 20.25 -29.34
CA SER A 16 -24.15 21.33 -29.52
C SER A 16 -22.71 20.78 -29.62
N PRO A 17 -21.80 21.37 -30.41
CA PRO A 17 -20.39 20.98 -30.45
C PRO A 17 -19.75 20.86 -29.07
N VAL A 18 -20.14 21.72 -28.12
CA VAL A 18 -19.70 21.67 -26.71
C VAL A 18 -20.24 20.44 -25.98
N ALA A 19 -21.50 20.06 -26.23
CA ALA A 19 -22.07 18.85 -25.67
C ALA A 19 -21.41 17.59 -26.24
N LEU A 20 -21.00 17.62 -27.51
CA LEU A 20 -20.25 16.54 -28.15
C LEU A 20 -18.84 16.39 -27.59
N THR A 21 -18.12 17.49 -27.36
CA THR A 21 -16.77 17.45 -26.76
C THR A 21 -16.81 16.96 -25.31
N LEU A 22 -17.77 17.43 -24.51
CA LEU A 22 -17.98 16.94 -23.13
C LEU A 22 -18.30 15.44 -23.11
N ARG A 23 -19.20 14.96 -23.97
CA ARG A 23 -19.51 13.53 -24.09
C ARG A 23 -18.31 12.68 -24.53
N ARG A 24 -17.42 13.22 -25.36
CA ARG A 24 -16.18 12.53 -25.73
C ARG A 24 -15.24 12.45 -24.53
N ARG A 25 -15.02 13.57 -23.85
CA ARG A 25 -14.20 13.61 -22.62
C ARG A 25 -14.71 12.64 -21.55
N GLU A 26 -16.00 12.63 -21.26
CA GLU A 26 -16.61 11.69 -20.29
C GLU A 26 -16.41 10.22 -20.69
N ARG A 27 -16.47 9.92 -22.00
CA ARG A 27 -16.20 8.57 -22.51
C ARG A 27 -14.73 8.21 -22.32
N ASP A 28 -13.82 9.10 -22.65
CA ASP A 28 -12.38 8.88 -22.55
C ASP A 28 -11.97 8.72 -21.07
N GLU A 29 -12.53 9.52 -20.16
CA GLU A 29 -12.32 9.38 -18.71
C GLU A 29 -12.89 8.08 -18.15
N ARG A 30 -14.02 7.61 -18.67
CA ARG A 30 -14.58 6.31 -18.28
C ARG A 30 -13.69 5.17 -18.76
N ARG A 31 -13.28 5.21 -20.03
CA ARG A 31 -12.39 4.22 -20.63
C ARG A 31 -11.07 4.15 -19.86
N ARG A 32 -10.45 5.30 -19.55
CA ARG A 32 -9.22 5.36 -18.76
C ARG A 32 -9.42 4.69 -17.38
N ARG A 33 -10.53 4.97 -16.70
CA ARG A 33 -10.81 4.32 -15.40
C ARG A 33 -10.99 2.81 -15.52
N GLU A 34 -11.71 2.35 -16.55
CA GLU A 34 -11.86 0.92 -16.85
C GLU A 34 -10.50 0.27 -17.10
N GLU A 35 -9.62 0.91 -17.88
CA GLU A 35 -8.24 0.47 -18.08
C GLU A 35 -7.45 0.44 -16.76
N GLN A 36 -7.59 1.44 -15.89
CA GLN A 36 -6.91 1.42 -14.59
C GLN A 36 -7.38 0.26 -13.72
N TYR A 37 -8.68 -0.05 -13.72
CA TYR A 37 -9.23 -1.19 -12.99
C TYR A 37 -8.70 -2.52 -13.53
N SER A 38 -8.58 -2.68 -14.85
CA SER A 38 -7.96 -3.88 -15.44
C SER A 38 -6.46 -4.00 -15.17
N HIS A 39 -5.81 -2.91 -14.76
CA HIS A 39 -4.40 -2.90 -14.34
C HIS A 39 -4.23 -3.00 -12.81
N GLY A 40 -5.30 -3.32 -12.06
CA GLY A 40 -5.25 -3.59 -10.63
C GLY A 40 -5.49 -2.38 -9.72
N ARG A 41 -6.08 -1.28 -10.23
CA ARG A 41 -6.72 -0.28 -9.37
C ARG A 41 -8.03 -0.88 -8.79
N PRO A 42 -8.30 -0.76 -7.49
CA PRO A 42 -9.57 -1.18 -6.91
C PRO A 42 -10.77 -0.47 -7.50
N LEU A 43 -11.89 -1.21 -7.57
CA LEU A 43 -13.18 -0.60 -7.85
C LEU A 43 -13.61 0.27 -6.65
N PRO A 44 -14.24 1.43 -6.87
CA PRO A 44 -14.77 2.26 -5.78
C PRO A 44 -15.82 1.56 -4.91
N SER A 45 -16.46 0.49 -5.38
CA SER A 45 -17.39 -0.33 -4.59
C SER A 45 -16.70 -1.25 -3.60
N GLN A 46 -15.42 -1.55 -3.80
CA GLN A 46 -14.65 -2.41 -2.91
C GLN A 46 -14.31 -1.66 -1.61
N THR A 47 -14.29 -2.40 -0.51
CA THR A 47 -13.96 -1.90 0.82
C THR A 47 -12.88 -2.78 1.43
N LEU A 48 -12.10 -2.22 2.36
CA LEU A 48 -11.03 -2.95 3.04
C LEU A 48 -11.54 -4.13 3.88
N CYS A 49 -12.79 -4.05 4.38
CA CYS A 49 -13.40 -5.11 5.17
C CYS A 49 -14.12 -6.18 4.32
N GLY A 50 -14.21 -6.00 2.99
CA GLY A 50 -14.90 -6.91 2.08
C GLY A 50 -16.42 -6.72 2.01
N ASN A 51 -17.02 -5.95 2.93
CA ASN A 51 -18.44 -5.62 2.88
C ASN A 51 -18.69 -4.39 1.98
N GLY A 52 -19.33 -4.60 0.83
CA GLY A 52 -19.66 -3.55 -0.14
C GLY A 52 -20.65 -2.50 0.36
N GLU A 53 -21.39 -2.79 1.44
CA GLU A 53 -22.33 -1.88 2.09
C GLU A 53 -21.69 -1.09 3.24
N CYS A 54 -20.42 -1.36 3.58
CA CYS A 54 -19.75 -0.66 4.66
C CYS A 54 -19.68 0.84 4.38
N VAL A 55 -20.13 1.65 5.34
CA VAL A 55 -20.15 3.12 5.26
C VAL A 55 -18.99 3.80 6.01
N LEU A 56 -18.14 3.02 6.68
CA LEU A 56 -17.02 3.58 7.44
C LEU A 56 -16.00 4.20 6.48
N ARG A 57 -15.68 5.50 6.67
CA ARG A 57 -14.70 6.21 5.82
C ARG A 57 -13.37 5.46 5.72
N CYS A 58 -12.89 4.91 6.84
CA CYS A 58 -11.64 4.15 6.90
C CYS A 58 -11.66 2.81 6.14
N CYS A 59 -12.82 2.27 5.78
CA CYS A 59 -12.93 1.07 4.94
C CYS A 59 -13.13 1.41 3.47
N ASN A 60 -13.52 2.65 3.16
CA ASN A 60 -13.89 3.12 1.82
C ASN A 60 -12.77 3.95 1.18
N VAL A 61 -11.52 3.53 1.36
CA VAL A 61 -10.32 4.28 0.90
C VAL A 61 -10.20 4.33 -0.63
N PHE A 62 -10.93 3.49 -1.36
CA PHE A 62 -10.92 3.49 -2.83
C PHE A 62 -12.00 4.37 -3.46
N LYS A 63 -12.94 4.90 -2.64
CA LYS A 63 -13.99 5.81 -3.12
C LYS A 63 -13.41 7.20 -3.31
N THR A 64 -13.58 7.78 -4.49
CA THR A 64 -13.19 9.15 -4.81
C THR A 64 -14.37 10.13 -4.84
N SER A 65 -15.50 9.77 -4.24
CA SER A 65 -16.64 10.68 -4.10
C SER A 65 -16.37 11.78 -3.06
N ARG A 66 -17.16 12.85 -3.09
CA ARG A 66 -16.94 14.06 -2.25
C ARG A 66 -16.70 13.78 -0.75
N PHE A 67 -17.33 12.74 -0.19
CA PHE A 67 -17.21 12.39 1.24
C PHE A 67 -16.02 11.46 1.56
N HIS A 68 -15.46 10.83 0.54
CA HIS A 68 -14.37 9.85 0.67
C HIS A 68 -13.06 10.32 0.03
N LEU A 69 -13.07 11.46 -0.66
CA LEU A 69 -11.88 12.08 -1.20
C LEU A 69 -10.85 12.33 -0.07
N PRO A 70 -9.57 11.99 -0.27
CA PRO A 70 -8.52 12.32 0.68
C PRO A 70 -8.37 13.85 0.75
N ASP A 71 -7.97 14.38 1.91
CA ASP A 71 -7.77 15.84 2.04
C ASP A 71 -6.49 16.29 1.31
N TYR A 72 -5.49 15.42 1.26
CA TYR A 72 -4.20 15.64 0.60
C TYR A 72 -3.75 14.40 -0.16
N LEU A 73 -3.02 14.61 -1.24
CA LEU A 73 -2.22 13.60 -1.93
C LEU A 73 -0.76 13.77 -1.50
N LEU A 74 -0.07 12.66 -1.23
CA LEU A 74 1.34 12.67 -0.87
C LEU A 74 2.18 12.43 -2.12
N GLY A 75 2.88 13.45 -2.59
CA GLY A 75 3.87 13.36 -3.66
C GLY A 75 5.28 13.26 -3.11
N ASP A 76 6.22 12.86 -3.95
CA ASP A 76 7.64 12.99 -3.65
C ASP A 76 8.13 14.33 -4.16
N ARG A 77 8.98 15.01 -3.39
CA ARG A 77 9.78 16.09 -3.95
C ARG A 77 10.82 15.49 -4.89
N GLU A 78 11.32 16.31 -5.81
CA GLU A 78 12.44 15.90 -6.65
C GLU A 78 13.67 15.56 -5.79
N ARG A 79 13.95 16.39 -4.77
CA ARG A 79 15.12 16.27 -3.90
C ARG A 79 14.80 16.48 -2.42
N SER A 80 15.60 15.83 -1.57
CA SER A 80 15.63 16.05 -0.12
C SER A 80 16.27 17.39 0.24
N VAL A 81 16.28 17.74 1.53
CA VAL A 81 16.97 18.93 2.06
C VAL A 81 18.48 18.87 1.82
N ASP A 82 19.05 17.66 1.77
CA ASP A 82 20.46 17.41 1.50
C ASP A 82 20.77 17.26 -0.01
N ASP A 83 19.87 17.72 -0.88
CA ASP A 83 20.01 17.71 -2.35
C ASP A 83 20.09 16.31 -2.99
N ILE A 84 19.58 15.28 -2.30
CA ILE A 84 19.56 13.90 -2.82
C ILE A 84 18.22 13.61 -3.49
N LEU A 85 18.25 12.98 -4.66
CA LEU A 85 17.05 12.59 -5.39
C LEU A 85 16.19 11.65 -4.53
N VAL A 86 14.94 12.02 -4.26
CA VAL A 86 14.04 11.21 -3.42
C VAL A 86 13.77 9.85 -4.05
N LYS A 87 13.72 9.80 -5.39
CA LYS A 87 13.63 8.55 -6.15
C LYS A 87 14.77 7.58 -5.79
N ASP A 88 16.01 8.07 -5.71
CA ASP A 88 17.16 7.22 -5.37
C ASP A 88 17.04 6.68 -3.94
N ILE A 89 16.55 7.51 -2.99
CA ILE A 89 16.30 7.09 -1.61
C ILE A 89 15.26 5.96 -1.55
N GLN A 90 14.18 6.06 -2.33
CA GLN A 90 13.15 5.02 -2.41
C GLN A 90 13.66 3.72 -3.02
N THR A 91 14.38 3.80 -4.14
CA THR A 91 14.97 2.64 -4.80
C THR A 91 15.99 1.95 -3.90
N HIS A 92 16.81 2.72 -3.17
CA HIS A 92 17.77 2.18 -2.21
C HIS A 92 17.09 1.52 -1.01
N PHE A 93 16.01 2.12 -0.47
CA PHE A 93 15.18 1.48 0.55
C PHE A 93 14.65 0.13 0.08
N ALA A 94 14.10 0.08 -1.13
CA ALA A 94 13.51 -1.14 -1.68
C ALA A 94 14.56 -2.24 -1.90
N TYR A 95 15.76 -1.87 -2.39
CA TYR A 95 16.88 -2.78 -2.54
C TYR A 95 17.40 -3.33 -1.20
N LEU A 96 17.56 -2.47 -0.19
CA LEU A 96 17.96 -2.90 1.14
C LEU A 96 16.90 -3.78 1.80
N ALA A 97 15.62 -3.45 1.65
CA ALA A 97 14.54 -4.31 2.13
C ALA A 97 14.57 -5.69 1.45
N ALA A 98 14.78 -5.74 0.13
CA ALA A 98 14.89 -6.99 -0.62
C ALA A 98 16.05 -7.88 -0.15
N THR A 99 17.21 -7.29 0.19
CA THR A 99 18.41 -8.02 0.62
C THR A 99 18.42 -8.37 2.11
N ARG A 100 17.86 -7.53 2.98
CA ARG A 100 17.89 -7.71 4.44
C ARG A 100 16.75 -8.57 4.95
N ILE A 101 15.55 -8.45 4.36
CA ILE A 101 14.36 -9.18 4.82
C ILE A 101 14.33 -10.60 4.24
N TRP A 102 14.95 -10.84 3.08
CA TRP A 102 15.10 -12.19 2.52
C TRP A 102 16.52 -12.74 2.71
N PRO A 103 16.73 -13.67 3.67
CA PRO A 103 18.07 -14.14 4.03
C PRO A 103 18.71 -15.10 3.02
N SER A 104 18.05 -15.42 1.89
CA SER A 104 18.47 -16.50 0.99
C SER A 104 18.22 -16.19 -0.50
N VAL A 105 18.38 -14.92 -0.91
CA VAL A 105 18.31 -14.58 -2.35
C VAL A 105 19.70 -14.78 -2.96
N GLU A 106 19.81 -15.79 -3.82
CA GLU A 106 21.10 -16.20 -4.39
C GLU A 106 21.45 -15.44 -5.68
N ARG A 107 20.44 -14.99 -6.45
CA ARG A 107 20.63 -14.29 -7.72
C ARG A 107 20.32 -12.80 -7.59
N GLN A 108 21.18 -11.97 -8.17
CA GLN A 108 20.99 -10.51 -8.21
C GLN A 108 19.70 -10.12 -8.94
N SER A 109 19.32 -10.85 -10.00
CA SER A 109 18.05 -10.65 -10.72
C SER A 109 16.84 -10.71 -9.79
N ASP A 110 16.82 -11.68 -8.88
CA ASP A 110 15.70 -11.92 -7.97
C ASP A 110 15.64 -10.83 -6.88
N VAL A 111 16.79 -10.28 -6.49
CA VAL A 111 16.86 -9.12 -5.59
C VAL A 111 16.23 -7.91 -6.28
N LEU A 112 16.58 -7.64 -7.54
CA LEU A 112 16.06 -6.50 -8.28
C LEU A 112 14.55 -6.59 -8.51
N LEU A 113 14.03 -7.77 -8.88
CA LEU A 113 12.59 -7.98 -9.03
C LEU A 113 11.85 -7.76 -7.70
N LYS A 114 12.42 -8.22 -6.58
CA LYS A 114 11.85 -7.95 -5.24
C LYS A 114 11.92 -6.48 -4.87
N ALA A 115 13.03 -5.81 -5.16
CA ALA A 115 13.18 -4.38 -4.92
C ALA A 115 12.12 -3.60 -5.71
N GLN A 116 11.92 -3.90 -6.99
CA GLN A 116 10.87 -3.28 -7.80
C GLN A 116 9.47 -3.52 -7.20
N SER A 117 9.19 -4.75 -6.77
CA SER A 117 7.94 -5.13 -6.13
C SER A 117 7.69 -4.35 -4.82
N ILE A 118 8.73 -4.19 -4.00
CA ILE A 118 8.70 -3.41 -2.76
C ILE A 118 8.55 -1.92 -3.05
N GLU A 119 9.27 -1.36 -4.01
CA GLU A 119 9.15 0.05 -4.42
C GLU A 119 7.73 0.33 -4.93
N ALA A 120 7.20 -0.53 -5.80
CA ALA A 120 5.84 -0.44 -6.32
C ALA A 120 4.81 -0.43 -5.18
N PHE A 121 4.95 -1.34 -4.20
CA PHE A 121 4.06 -1.39 -3.04
C PHE A 121 4.19 -0.14 -2.18
N ALA A 122 5.42 0.18 -1.76
CA ALA A 122 5.70 1.27 -0.85
C ALA A 122 5.28 2.62 -1.45
N THR A 123 5.37 2.80 -2.76
CA THR A 123 4.99 4.05 -3.44
C THR A 123 3.54 4.09 -3.91
N SER A 124 2.74 3.04 -3.65
CA SER A 124 1.35 2.96 -4.11
C SER A 124 0.44 4.00 -3.44
N PRO A 125 -0.58 4.51 -4.16
CA PRO A 125 -1.48 5.54 -3.62
C PRO A 125 -2.13 5.16 -2.28
N PRO A 126 -2.61 3.92 -2.06
CA PRO A 126 -3.21 3.54 -0.77
C PRO A 126 -2.23 3.51 0.40
N VAL A 127 -0.95 3.17 0.16
CA VAL A 127 0.08 3.20 1.21
C VAL A 127 0.42 4.63 1.60
N ARG A 128 0.53 5.51 0.60
CA ARG A 128 0.72 6.95 0.78
C ARG A 128 -0.43 7.59 1.57
N GLU A 129 -1.66 7.24 1.23
CA GLU A 129 -2.86 7.70 1.93
C GLU A 129 -2.90 7.19 3.38
N ALA A 130 -2.58 5.91 3.60
CA ALA A 130 -2.50 5.34 4.94
C ALA A 130 -1.48 6.07 5.81
N TYR A 131 -0.35 6.52 5.25
CA TYR A 131 0.63 7.32 5.98
C TYR A 131 0.10 8.71 6.35
N LEU A 132 -0.60 9.39 5.42
CA LEU A 132 -1.24 10.67 5.71
C LEU A 132 -2.28 10.55 6.82
N ASP A 133 -3.11 9.50 6.78
CA ASP A 133 -4.10 9.20 7.82
C ASP A 133 -3.42 8.90 9.17
N PHE A 134 -2.32 8.14 9.18
CA PHE A 134 -1.48 7.95 10.37
C PHE A 134 -0.99 9.28 10.94
N ARG A 135 -0.44 10.19 10.11
CA ARG A 135 0.03 11.51 10.56
C ARG A 135 -1.08 12.37 11.09
N HIS A 136 -2.23 12.39 10.42
CA HIS A 136 -3.42 13.12 10.85
C HIS A 136 -3.90 12.63 12.22
N LEU A 137 -3.99 11.30 12.40
CA LEU A 137 -4.37 10.71 13.69
C LEU A 137 -3.37 11.05 14.79
N CYS A 138 -2.07 10.96 14.50
CA CYS A 138 -1.05 11.34 15.48
C CYS A 138 -1.19 12.81 15.90
N GLN A 139 -1.36 13.73 14.94
CA GLN A 139 -1.53 15.16 15.22
C GLN A 139 -2.80 15.44 16.02
N LYS A 140 -3.94 14.87 15.60
CA LYS A 140 -5.25 15.07 16.24
C LYS A 140 -5.28 14.58 17.70
N ASN A 141 -4.53 13.53 18.01
CA ASN A 141 -4.51 12.92 19.34
C ASN A 141 -3.27 13.32 20.17
N HIS A 142 -2.52 14.34 19.72
CA HIS A 142 -1.28 14.79 20.37
C HIS A 142 -0.26 13.66 20.61
N VAL A 143 -0.29 12.65 19.75
CA VAL A 143 0.66 11.56 19.75
C VAL A 143 1.90 12.00 19.00
N ASN A 144 3.02 12.10 19.72
CA ASN A 144 4.29 12.49 19.14
C ASN A 144 5.33 11.38 19.27
N PHE A 145 5.98 11.05 18.15
CA PHE A 145 7.22 10.29 18.12
C PHE A 145 8.36 11.31 18.07
N SER A 146 8.63 11.94 19.21
CA SER A 146 9.62 13.03 19.33
C SER A 146 11.04 12.61 18.92
N MET A 147 11.33 11.31 18.94
CA MET A 147 12.56 10.71 18.45
C MET A 147 12.21 9.44 17.68
N GLU A 148 12.99 9.14 16.66
CA GLU A 148 12.89 7.92 15.86
C GLU A 148 12.94 6.64 16.71
N SER A 149 13.80 6.62 17.75
CA SER A 149 13.90 5.49 18.69
C SER A 149 12.56 5.14 19.34
N ARG A 150 11.73 6.15 19.66
CA ARG A 150 10.41 5.95 20.24
C ARG A 150 9.46 5.29 19.25
N LEU A 151 9.49 5.68 17.97
CA LEU A 151 8.70 5.01 16.93
C LEU A 151 9.12 3.54 16.79
N ARG A 152 10.43 3.27 16.81
CA ARG A 152 10.95 1.90 16.76
C ARG A 152 10.48 1.06 17.95
N GLU A 153 10.58 1.59 19.17
CA GLU A 153 10.12 0.91 20.39
C GLU A 153 8.62 0.60 20.33
N THR A 154 7.79 1.57 19.91
CA THR A 154 6.35 1.34 19.76
C THR A 154 6.06 0.30 18.67
N LEU A 155 6.80 0.32 17.55
CA LEU A 155 6.70 -0.72 16.52
C LEU A 155 6.99 -2.10 17.13
N SER A 156 8.11 -2.25 17.85
CA SER A 156 8.49 -3.50 18.53
C SER A 156 7.37 -4.07 19.41
N VAL A 157 6.73 -3.21 20.21
CA VAL A 157 5.62 -3.60 21.10
C VAL A 157 4.35 -3.93 20.32
N THR A 158 4.13 -3.27 19.19
CA THR A 158 2.93 -3.44 18.36
C THR A 158 2.97 -4.72 17.52
N MET A 159 4.17 -5.16 17.11
CA MET A 159 4.33 -6.27 16.16
C MET A 159 3.67 -7.59 16.56
N PRO A 160 3.76 -8.08 17.81
CA PRO A 160 3.08 -9.31 18.20
C PRO A 160 1.56 -9.22 18.02
N ARG A 161 0.97 -8.06 18.31
CA ARG A 161 -0.48 -7.81 18.13
C ARG A 161 -0.85 -7.78 16.66
N PHE A 162 -0.02 -7.18 15.82
CA PHE A 162 -0.21 -7.17 14.37
C PHE A 162 -0.19 -8.59 13.78
N ARG A 163 0.78 -9.42 14.18
CA ARG A 163 0.86 -10.83 13.73
C ARG A 163 -0.38 -11.64 14.14
N SER A 164 -0.78 -11.55 15.41
CA SER A 164 -1.99 -12.20 15.91
C SER A 164 -3.25 -11.69 15.20
N LEU A 165 -3.29 -10.41 14.81
CA LEU A 165 -4.39 -9.87 14.01
C LEU A 165 -4.41 -10.48 12.60
N THR A 166 -3.26 -10.55 11.92
CA THR A 166 -3.19 -11.15 10.57
C THR A 166 -3.57 -12.62 10.57
N GLU A 167 -3.13 -13.39 11.57
CA GLU A 167 -3.53 -14.80 11.73
C GLU A 167 -5.04 -14.94 11.95
N ARG A 168 -5.63 -14.09 12.79
CA ARG A 168 -7.09 -14.07 12.98
C ARG A 168 -7.82 -13.74 11.69
N LEU A 169 -7.34 -12.77 10.92
CA LEU A 169 -7.93 -12.43 9.62
C LEU A 169 -7.84 -13.60 8.63
N ASP A 170 -6.73 -14.34 8.63
CA ASP A 170 -6.58 -15.54 7.79
C ASP A 170 -7.58 -16.63 8.19
N THR A 171 -7.78 -16.87 9.49
CA THR A 171 -8.81 -17.81 9.98
C THR A 171 -10.23 -17.33 9.75
N ALA A 172 -10.45 -16.01 9.77
CA ALA A 172 -11.75 -15.37 9.61
C ALA A 172 -12.20 -15.29 8.14
N ARG A 173 -11.36 -15.64 7.16
CA ARG A 173 -11.71 -15.53 5.73
C ARG A 173 -13.00 -16.27 5.36
N SER A 174 -13.33 -17.35 6.07
CA SER A 174 -14.54 -18.14 5.87
C SER A 174 -15.78 -17.53 6.53
N ASP A 175 -15.62 -16.55 7.42
CA ASP A 175 -16.68 -15.87 8.17
C ASP A 175 -16.57 -14.35 7.94
N GLY A 176 -17.29 -13.87 6.92
CA GLY A 176 -17.25 -12.48 6.48
C GLY A 176 -17.63 -11.48 7.58
N ASP A 177 -18.62 -11.81 8.41
CA ASP A 177 -19.10 -10.94 9.49
C ASP A 177 -18.04 -10.81 10.59
N TYR A 178 -17.38 -11.92 10.95
CA TYR A 178 -16.29 -11.91 11.92
C TYR A 178 -15.07 -11.15 11.40
N ALA A 179 -14.69 -11.36 10.13
CA ALA A 179 -13.60 -10.62 9.48
C ALA A 179 -13.88 -9.11 9.46
N GLU A 180 -15.10 -8.71 9.06
CA GLU A 180 -15.54 -7.32 9.07
C GLU A 180 -15.41 -6.71 10.47
N MET A 181 -15.96 -7.38 11.49
CA MET A 181 -15.90 -6.90 12.87
C MET A 181 -14.45 -6.71 13.35
N VAL A 182 -13.54 -7.62 13.02
CA VAL A 182 -12.12 -7.55 13.40
C VAL A 182 -11.43 -6.35 12.72
N VAL A 183 -11.70 -6.12 11.44
CA VAL A 183 -11.21 -4.94 10.70
C VAL A 183 -11.77 -3.67 11.32
N HIS A 184 -13.09 -3.59 11.53
CA HIS A 184 -13.77 -2.41 12.06
C HIS A 184 -13.27 -2.01 13.45
N ARG A 185 -13.09 -2.96 14.38
CA ARG A 185 -12.56 -2.68 15.72
C ARG A 185 -11.14 -2.11 15.70
N THR A 186 -10.34 -2.51 14.72
CA THR A 186 -8.95 -2.06 14.60
C THR A 186 -8.86 -0.70 13.89
N LEU A 187 -9.63 -0.51 12.82
CA LEU A 187 -9.66 0.76 12.10
C LEU A 187 -10.45 1.84 12.85
N LYS A 188 -11.41 1.48 13.69
CA LYS A 188 -12.17 2.40 14.53
C LYS A 188 -12.27 1.79 15.95
N PRO A 189 -11.34 2.13 16.86
CA PRO A 189 -11.40 1.69 18.25
C PRO A 189 -12.76 2.02 18.85
N LEU A 190 -13.28 1.14 19.71
CA LEU A 190 -14.60 1.29 20.30
C LEU A 190 -14.73 2.68 20.94
N GLN A 191 -15.72 3.42 20.46
CA GLN A 191 -16.29 4.55 21.15
C GLN A 191 -17.12 3.96 22.30
N GLN A 192 -16.52 3.82 23.49
CA GLN A 192 -17.33 3.67 24.69
C GLN A 192 -18.08 5.00 24.91
N ALA A 193 -19.31 4.91 25.41
CA ALA A 193 -20.30 5.98 25.44
C ALA A 193 -19.72 7.34 25.85
N ASP A 194 -20.14 8.36 25.10
CA ASP A 194 -19.99 9.81 25.28
C ASP A 194 -18.61 10.48 25.20
N GLU A 195 -17.48 9.77 25.22
CA GLU A 195 -16.19 10.39 24.84
C GLU A 195 -15.31 9.45 23.99
N PRO A 196 -14.84 9.92 22.81
CA PRO A 196 -13.91 9.12 22.01
C PRO A 196 -12.59 8.99 22.76
N LEU A 197 -12.26 7.76 23.19
CA LEU A 197 -10.93 7.42 23.70
C LEU A 197 -9.86 7.92 22.70
N PRO A 198 -8.86 8.70 23.15
CA PRO A 198 -7.82 9.18 22.26
C PRO A 198 -7.04 8.00 21.69
N TRP A 199 -6.64 8.12 20.42
CA TRP A 199 -5.80 7.11 19.79
C TRP A 199 -4.45 7.00 20.51
N THR A 200 -4.05 5.78 20.86
CA THR A 200 -2.70 5.52 21.39
C THR A 200 -1.67 5.44 20.27
N GLN A 201 -0.38 5.47 20.63
CA GLN A 201 0.73 5.27 19.68
C GLN A 201 0.60 3.93 18.94
N GLU A 202 0.32 2.85 19.66
CA GLU A 202 0.16 1.51 19.11
C GLU A 202 -1.08 1.44 18.21
N ALA A 203 -2.18 2.10 18.58
CA ALA A 203 -3.40 2.09 17.77
C ALA A 203 -3.18 2.80 16.43
N CYS A 204 -2.50 3.94 16.41
CA CYS A 204 -2.13 4.65 15.18
C CYS A 204 -1.27 3.76 14.27
N ILE A 205 -0.25 3.09 14.83
CA ILE A 205 0.61 2.16 14.09
C ILE A 205 -0.20 0.97 13.56
N MET A 206 -1.01 0.33 14.40
CA MET A 206 -1.87 -0.80 14.02
C MET A 206 -2.79 -0.45 12.87
N ARG A 207 -3.34 0.76 12.85
CA ARG A 207 -4.21 1.22 11.77
C ARG A 207 -3.45 1.37 10.46
N PHE A 208 -2.25 1.94 10.47
CA PHE A 208 -1.38 1.99 9.29
C PHE A 208 -1.07 0.57 8.77
N LEU A 209 -0.58 -0.31 9.66
CA LEU A 209 -0.18 -1.67 9.30
C LEU A 209 -1.37 -2.48 8.76
N LEU A 210 -2.54 -2.38 9.37
CA LEU A 210 -3.73 -3.09 8.91
C LEU A 210 -4.22 -2.55 7.56
N THR A 211 -4.30 -1.23 7.39
CA THR A 211 -4.78 -0.61 6.14
C THR A 211 -3.89 -1.01 4.96
N THR A 212 -2.57 -0.95 5.15
CA THR A 212 -1.60 -1.34 4.13
C THR A 212 -1.61 -2.84 3.84
N GLU A 213 -1.83 -3.69 4.85
CA GLU A 213 -1.97 -5.13 4.64
C GLU A 213 -3.26 -5.52 3.91
N LEU A 214 -4.38 -4.86 4.23
CA LEU A 214 -5.65 -5.08 3.54
C LEU A 214 -5.55 -4.63 2.07
N TRP A 215 -4.84 -3.53 1.79
CA TRP A 215 -4.50 -3.12 0.43
C TRP A 215 -3.70 -4.20 -0.31
N ARG A 216 -2.63 -4.73 0.30
CA ARG A 216 -1.82 -5.80 -0.30
C ARG A 216 -2.64 -7.05 -0.65
N ARG A 217 -3.72 -7.31 0.09
CA ARG A 217 -4.57 -8.51 -0.05
C ARG A 217 -5.84 -8.29 -0.87
N HIS A 218 -6.13 -7.06 -1.32
CA HIS A 218 -7.47 -6.70 -1.81
C HIS A 218 -7.89 -7.48 -3.07
N ASP A 219 -6.93 -7.84 -3.93
CA ASP A 219 -7.15 -8.58 -5.17
C ASP A 219 -6.04 -9.62 -5.35
N GLY A 220 -6.34 -10.89 -5.04
CA GLY A 220 -5.34 -11.96 -5.12
C GLY A 220 -4.63 -12.02 -6.48
N THR A 221 -5.36 -11.84 -7.59
CA THR A 221 -4.82 -12.01 -8.94
C THR A 221 -3.87 -10.88 -9.32
N HIS A 222 -4.32 -9.63 -9.18
CA HIS A 222 -3.47 -8.48 -9.53
C HIS A 222 -2.27 -8.34 -8.58
N MET A 223 -2.45 -8.63 -7.29
CA MET A 223 -1.38 -8.51 -6.30
C MET A 223 -0.31 -9.60 -6.50
N MET A 224 -0.70 -10.82 -6.91
CA MET A 224 0.24 -11.87 -7.35
C MET A 224 1.07 -11.42 -8.55
N ARG A 225 0.43 -10.83 -9.57
CA ARG A 225 1.11 -10.27 -10.76
C ARG A 225 2.03 -9.08 -10.46
N ARG A 226 1.94 -8.47 -9.26
CA ARG A 226 2.88 -7.45 -8.78
C ARG A 226 4.00 -8.01 -7.90
N GLY A 227 4.00 -9.32 -7.66
CA GLY A 227 4.96 -9.98 -6.77
C GLY A 227 4.68 -9.76 -5.28
N TRP A 228 3.45 -9.36 -4.91
CA TRP A 228 3.08 -9.05 -3.52
C TRP A 228 2.56 -10.26 -2.73
N ALA A 229 2.79 -11.46 -3.24
CA ALA A 229 2.49 -12.75 -2.63
C ALA A 229 3.41 -13.10 -1.43
N TRP A 230 3.71 -12.11 -0.60
CA TRP A 230 4.71 -12.25 0.45
C TRP A 230 4.21 -13.15 1.58
N LYS A 231 5.14 -13.93 2.12
CA LYS A 231 4.88 -14.76 3.30
C LYS A 231 4.51 -13.85 4.50
N PRO A 232 3.66 -14.29 5.44
CA PRO A 232 3.24 -13.46 6.57
C PRO A 232 4.38 -12.86 7.40
N TRP A 233 5.47 -13.60 7.57
CA TRP A 233 6.65 -13.09 8.29
C TRP A 233 7.38 -11.98 7.53
N ILE A 234 7.41 -12.02 6.19
CA ILE A 234 7.97 -10.93 5.38
C ILE A 234 7.13 -9.66 5.60
N VAL A 235 5.81 -9.79 5.53
CA VAL A 235 4.88 -8.68 5.74
C VAL A 235 5.11 -8.04 7.11
N ALA A 236 5.27 -8.87 8.14
CA ALA A 236 5.51 -8.40 9.50
C ALA A 236 6.83 -7.63 9.66
N GLU A 237 7.83 -7.83 8.80
CA GLU A 237 9.07 -7.03 8.81
C GLU A 237 8.97 -5.81 7.88
N LEU A 238 8.33 -5.99 6.71
CA LEU A 238 8.29 -4.98 5.66
C LEU A 238 7.35 -3.80 5.97
N LEU A 239 6.14 -4.05 6.47
CA LEU A 239 5.20 -2.94 6.73
C LEU A 239 5.70 -1.96 7.81
N PRO A 240 6.31 -2.41 8.91
CA PRO A 240 7.01 -1.53 9.85
C PRO A 240 8.17 -0.77 9.21
N ALA A 241 8.93 -1.42 8.30
CA ALA A 241 10.02 -0.78 7.58
C ALA A 241 9.51 0.34 6.68
N VAL A 242 8.39 0.12 5.99
CA VAL A 242 7.73 1.14 5.18
C VAL A 242 7.26 2.31 6.05
N LEU A 243 6.61 2.06 7.20
CA LEU A 243 6.17 3.15 8.09
C LEU A 243 7.36 3.98 8.60
N LEU A 244 8.43 3.31 9.04
CA LEU A 244 9.62 3.98 9.52
C LEU A 244 10.30 4.78 8.41
N HIS A 245 10.43 4.20 7.21
CA HIS A 245 10.98 4.86 6.05
C HIS A 245 10.21 6.15 5.71
N TYR A 246 8.88 6.07 5.68
CA TYR A 246 8.03 7.23 5.49
C TYR A 246 8.17 8.27 6.60
N TRP A 247 8.28 7.84 7.87
CA TRP A 247 8.53 8.75 8.98
C TRP A 247 9.82 9.54 8.80
N LEU A 248 10.90 8.87 8.39
CA LEU A 248 12.19 9.50 8.14
C LEU A 248 12.14 10.45 6.93
N LEU A 249 11.51 10.03 5.82
CA LEU A 249 11.32 10.88 4.64
C LEU A 249 10.52 12.15 4.95
N ASP A 250 9.49 12.08 5.80
CA ASP A 250 8.72 13.26 6.23
C ASP A 250 9.56 14.19 7.12
N GLY A 251 10.41 13.62 7.99
CA GLY A 251 11.37 14.37 8.80
C GLY A 251 12.36 15.17 7.95
N GLU A 252 12.88 14.53 6.89
CA GLU A 252 13.80 15.13 5.92
C GLU A 252 13.11 15.94 4.82
N LYS A 253 11.81 16.20 4.97
CA LYS A 253 10.97 16.99 4.04
C LYS A 253 11.04 16.48 2.59
N CYS A 254 11.20 15.17 2.41
CA CYS A 254 11.23 14.52 1.10
C CYS A 254 9.83 14.45 0.44
N PHE A 255 8.77 14.68 1.20
CA PHE A 255 7.41 14.66 0.68
C PHE A 255 6.85 16.06 0.35
N GLU A 256 5.96 16.08 -0.63
CA GLU A 256 5.06 17.18 -0.92
C GLU A 256 3.62 16.77 -0.56
N ARG A 257 2.87 17.66 0.09
CA ARG A 257 1.45 17.45 0.39
C ARG A 257 0.63 18.37 -0.50
N VAL A 258 -0.04 17.80 -1.49
CA VAL A 258 -0.87 18.56 -2.44
C VAL A 258 -2.34 18.45 -2.00
N PRO A 259 -3.05 19.57 -1.75
CA PRO A 259 -4.48 19.51 -1.43
C PRO A 259 -5.27 18.85 -2.55
N CYS A 260 -6.06 17.83 -2.23
CA CYS A 260 -6.88 17.15 -3.22
C CYS A 260 -8.19 17.93 -3.45
N ARG A 261 -8.40 18.38 -4.69
CA ARG A 261 -9.55 19.21 -5.08
C ARG A 261 -10.64 18.43 -5.80
N GLY A 262 -10.34 17.22 -6.28
CA GLY A 262 -11.30 16.38 -6.98
C GLY A 262 -10.75 15.01 -7.35
N SER A 263 -11.65 14.14 -7.79
CA SER A 263 -11.33 12.75 -8.18
C SER A 263 -10.37 12.66 -9.36
N GLU A 264 -10.33 13.66 -10.24
CA GLU A 264 -9.42 13.71 -11.40
C GLU A 264 -7.95 13.61 -10.95
N GLN A 265 -7.56 14.31 -9.88
CA GLN A 265 -6.19 14.26 -9.36
C GLN A 265 -5.85 12.88 -8.76
N CYS A 266 -6.83 12.21 -8.15
CA CYS A 266 -6.64 10.83 -7.71
C CYS A 266 -6.43 9.90 -8.92
N ASP A 267 -7.19 10.10 -10.00
CA ASP A 267 -7.08 9.31 -11.21
C ASP A 267 -5.73 9.51 -11.91
N GLU A 268 -5.17 10.71 -11.87
CA GLU A 268 -3.81 11.03 -12.35
C GLU A 268 -2.73 10.31 -11.52
N VAL A 269 -2.77 10.42 -10.19
CA VAL A 269 -1.81 9.72 -9.31
C VAL A 269 -1.88 8.20 -9.48
N TRP A 270 -3.08 7.65 -9.69
CA TRP A 270 -3.25 6.24 -10.04
C TRP A 270 -2.62 5.92 -11.41
N GLN A 271 -2.84 6.77 -12.42
CA GLN A 271 -2.28 6.55 -13.75
C GLN A 271 -0.76 6.55 -13.72
N GLU A 272 -0.14 7.56 -13.11
CA GLU A 272 1.31 7.69 -12.99
C GLU A 272 1.93 6.46 -12.30
N TRP A 273 1.29 5.97 -11.23
CA TRP A 273 1.75 4.79 -10.53
C TRP A 273 1.60 3.52 -11.37
N LEU A 274 0.47 3.34 -12.07
CA LEU A 274 0.22 2.19 -12.94
C LEU A 274 1.17 2.16 -14.15
N ASP A 275 1.48 3.33 -14.71
CA ASP A 275 2.42 3.47 -15.82
C ASP A 275 3.85 3.15 -15.39
N LYS A 276 4.24 3.59 -14.18
CA LYS A 276 5.56 3.28 -13.59
C LYS A 276 5.71 1.80 -13.23
N TYR A 277 4.63 1.16 -12.78
CA TYR A 277 4.64 -0.24 -12.35
C TYR A 277 3.53 -1.03 -13.05
N PRO A 278 3.75 -1.46 -14.30
CA PRO A 278 2.82 -2.35 -14.98
C PRO A 278 2.73 -3.72 -14.28
N LEU A 279 1.65 -4.46 -14.55
CA LEU A 279 1.50 -5.84 -14.07
C LEU A 279 2.52 -6.75 -14.76
N LEU A 280 3.07 -7.72 -14.02
CA LEU A 280 3.93 -8.75 -14.59
C LEU A 280 3.08 -9.86 -15.23
N GLY A 281 3.57 -10.41 -16.34
CA GLY A 281 2.92 -11.50 -17.09
C GLY A 281 1.73 -11.04 -17.94
N ASP A 282 1.47 -11.73 -19.04
CA ASP A 282 0.36 -11.45 -19.96
C ASP A 282 -0.93 -12.13 -19.46
N PRO A 283 -2.11 -11.48 -19.55
CA PRO A 283 -3.39 -12.09 -19.15
C PRO A 283 -3.87 -13.20 -20.11
N SER A 284 -3.14 -13.49 -21.19
CA SER A 284 -3.52 -14.41 -22.28
C SER A 284 -3.06 -15.86 -22.12
N HIS A 285 -2.19 -16.18 -21.16
CA HIS A 285 -1.65 -17.54 -20.98
C HIS A 285 -2.31 -18.31 -19.82
N GLU A 286 -3.64 -18.41 -19.82
CA GLU A 286 -4.37 -19.38 -18.98
C GLU A 286 -5.13 -20.45 -19.80
N HIS A 287 -4.94 -20.52 -21.12
CA HIS A 287 -5.40 -21.67 -21.91
C HIS A 287 -4.37 -22.14 -22.94
N ASP A 288 -4.06 -23.43 -22.81
CA ASP A 288 -3.47 -24.36 -23.78
C ASP A 288 -1.97 -24.23 -24.13
N ASP A 289 -1.24 -25.18 -23.55
CA ASP A 289 -0.37 -26.17 -24.23
C ASP A 289 0.94 -25.76 -24.91
N ASP A 290 1.91 -26.65 -24.71
CA ASP A 290 3.23 -26.82 -25.29
C ASP A 290 3.57 -26.05 -26.59
N GLY A 291 4.73 -25.38 -26.57
CA GLY A 291 5.62 -25.34 -27.73
C GLY A 291 5.82 -23.99 -28.44
N ASP A 292 7.10 -23.69 -28.64
CA ASP A 292 7.72 -22.75 -29.57
C ASP A 292 7.84 -21.27 -29.17
N ASP A 293 9.10 -20.96 -28.82
CA ASP A 293 9.74 -19.67 -28.76
C ASP A 293 9.56 -18.87 -30.06
N GLU A 294 8.99 -17.66 -29.96
CA GLU A 294 9.46 -16.51 -30.75
C GLU A 294 9.55 -15.26 -29.86
N PRO A 295 10.66 -14.49 -29.92
CA PRO A 295 10.82 -13.29 -29.11
C PRO A 295 10.12 -12.12 -29.78
N ASP A 296 8.95 -11.73 -29.26
CA ASP A 296 8.26 -10.53 -29.71
C ASP A 296 9.03 -9.27 -29.28
N GLN A 297 9.48 -8.50 -30.27
CA GLN A 297 10.05 -7.17 -30.12
C GLN A 297 8.92 -6.14 -30.10
N GLY A 298 8.54 -5.68 -28.91
CA GLY A 298 7.54 -4.63 -28.80
C GLY A 298 7.54 -3.95 -27.44
N ASP A 299 8.06 -2.72 -27.40
CA ASP A 299 7.95 -1.76 -26.31
C ASP A 299 8.76 -2.07 -25.04
N SER A 300 10.08 -1.96 -25.17
CA SER A 300 10.99 -1.80 -24.03
C SER A 300 10.66 -0.49 -23.28
N LYS A 301 9.63 -0.51 -22.44
CA LYS A 301 9.52 0.45 -21.33
C LYS A 301 10.79 0.30 -20.52
N GLU A 302 11.58 1.37 -20.48
CA GLU A 302 12.84 1.45 -19.77
C GLU A 302 12.60 0.94 -18.34
N SER A 303 13.06 -0.28 -18.05
CA SER A 303 12.95 -0.82 -16.71
C SER A 303 13.66 0.16 -15.78
N PRO A 304 13.06 0.54 -14.64
CA PRO A 304 13.67 1.50 -13.75
C PRO A 304 15.11 1.05 -13.45
N ASP A 305 16.04 2.01 -13.42
CA ASP A 305 17.42 1.77 -12.99
C ASP A 305 17.38 1.40 -11.49
N LEU A 306 17.27 0.09 -11.23
CA LEU A 306 17.05 -0.50 -9.91
C LEU A 306 18.37 -0.77 -9.17
N VAL A 307 19.52 -0.51 -9.81
CA VAL A 307 20.81 -0.56 -9.14
C VAL A 307 20.92 0.70 -8.29
N PRO A 308 20.97 0.59 -6.95
CA PRO A 308 21.08 1.78 -6.12
C PRO A 308 22.33 2.55 -6.50
N LYS A 309 22.15 3.81 -6.88
CA LYS A 309 23.28 4.73 -7.03
C LYS A 309 23.88 4.97 -5.65
N PRO A 310 25.20 5.18 -5.54
CA PRO A 310 25.82 5.53 -4.27
C PRO A 310 25.18 6.83 -3.76
N ILE A 311 24.40 6.73 -2.69
CA ILE A 311 23.76 7.87 -2.03
C ILE A 311 24.80 8.51 -1.11
N GLY A 312 24.96 9.84 -1.20
CA GLY A 312 25.74 10.60 -0.22
C GLY A 312 25.10 10.51 1.17
N LEU A 313 25.84 10.76 2.25
CA LEU A 313 25.25 10.74 3.60
C LEU A 313 24.12 11.77 3.71
N ILE A 314 22.90 11.29 3.99
CA ILE A 314 21.78 12.13 4.43
C ILE A 314 21.87 12.24 5.95
N LYS A 315 21.85 13.46 6.49
CA LYS A 315 21.91 13.64 7.95
C LYS A 315 20.63 13.08 8.57
N GLY A 316 20.75 12.05 9.41
CA GLY A 316 19.60 11.47 10.12
C GLY A 316 18.91 10.32 9.38
N LEU A 317 19.37 9.94 8.19
CA LEU A 317 18.89 8.76 7.46
C LEU A 317 20.09 7.86 7.14
N ASP A 318 20.29 6.82 7.94
CA ASP A 318 21.29 5.78 7.71
C ASP A 318 20.55 4.51 7.28
N LEU A 319 20.20 4.42 5.99
CA LEU A 319 19.34 3.35 5.47
C LEU A 319 19.87 1.94 5.81
N ASP A 320 21.19 1.75 5.84
CA ASP A 320 21.82 0.47 6.18
C ASP A 320 21.58 0.08 7.64
N LYS A 321 21.69 1.05 8.55
CA LYS A 321 21.36 0.87 9.98
C LYS A 321 19.85 0.81 10.19
N ASP A 322 19.08 1.58 9.44
CA ASP A 322 17.66 1.79 9.67
C ASP A 322 16.84 0.61 9.18
N ILE A 323 17.19 0.04 8.03
CA ILE A 323 16.56 -1.18 7.48
C ILE A 323 17.18 -2.43 8.10
N GLY A 324 18.50 -2.43 8.34
CA GLY A 324 19.20 -3.52 9.03
C GLY A 324 18.70 -3.73 10.47
N TYR A 325 18.29 -2.66 11.16
CA TYR A 325 17.67 -2.73 12.47
C TYR A 325 16.15 -2.95 12.39
N VAL A 326 15.43 -2.62 11.30
CA VAL A 326 14.00 -2.99 11.17
C VAL A 326 13.80 -4.48 10.95
N GLY A 327 14.69 -5.16 10.22
CA GLY A 327 14.79 -6.63 10.27
C GLY A 327 15.10 -7.19 11.67
N GLY A 328 15.30 -6.28 12.64
CA GLY A 328 15.42 -6.55 14.07
C GLY A 328 14.58 -5.65 14.98
N VAL A 329 13.53 -4.98 14.49
CA VAL A 329 12.60 -4.22 15.35
C VAL A 329 11.73 -5.20 16.17
N GLY A 330 11.68 -6.49 15.81
CA GLY A 330 11.28 -7.56 16.71
C GLY A 330 12.42 -8.20 17.54
N THR A 331 13.67 -7.77 17.37
CA THR A 331 14.87 -8.48 17.82
C THR A 331 15.92 -7.63 18.51
N ALA A 332 15.59 -6.41 18.97
CA ALA A 332 16.54 -5.52 19.64
C ALA A 332 17.30 -6.19 20.81
N ALA A 333 16.81 -7.33 21.32
CA ALA A 333 17.48 -8.18 22.30
C ALA A 333 17.88 -9.60 21.81
N ARG A 334 17.54 -10.06 20.59
CA ARG A 334 17.62 -11.50 20.21
C ARG A 334 18.14 -11.88 18.80
N GLY A 335 18.48 -10.93 17.92
CA GLY A 335 18.88 -11.26 16.54
C GLY A 335 17.73 -11.83 15.68
N PRO A 336 17.92 -12.07 14.36
CA PRO A 336 16.83 -12.28 13.39
C PRO A 336 15.76 -13.29 13.86
N LEU A 337 14.48 -12.88 13.90
CA LEU A 337 13.38 -13.66 14.51
C LEU A 337 13.15 -15.05 13.91
N TRP A 338 13.65 -15.33 12.72
CA TRP A 338 13.50 -16.64 12.07
C TRP A 338 14.39 -17.74 12.69
N ARG A 339 15.36 -17.40 13.55
CA ARG A 339 16.14 -18.40 14.30
C ARG A 339 15.26 -19.22 15.27
N ASP A 340 14.22 -18.62 15.84
CA ASP A 340 13.33 -19.30 16.80
C ASP A 340 12.36 -20.29 16.14
N MET A 341 12.12 -20.19 14.82
CA MET A 341 11.27 -21.16 14.10
C MET A 341 11.98 -22.48 13.78
N ARG A 342 13.34 -22.51 13.73
CA ARG A 342 14.07 -23.78 13.54
C ARG A 342 14.13 -24.61 14.82
N GLN A 343 14.07 -23.99 16.00
CA GLN A 343 14.14 -24.72 17.28
C GLN A 343 12.83 -25.43 17.66
N LYS A 344 11.70 -25.12 17.02
CA LYS A 344 10.44 -25.85 17.26
C LYS A 344 10.28 -27.14 16.46
N HIS A 345 11.22 -27.47 15.56
CA HIS A 345 11.15 -28.67 14.73
C HIS A 345 12.45 -29.51 14.69
N GLY A 346 13.22 -29.49 15.78
CA GLY A 346 14.31 -30.45 15.93
C GLY A 346 15.02 -30.26 17.26
N ASP A 347 14.66 -31.04 18.26
CA ASP A 347 15.50 -32.10 18.86
C ASP A 347 14.76 -32.61 20.12
N ASP A 348 13.96 -33.68 19.98
CA ASP A 348 13.53 -34.47 21.14
C ASP A 348 14.74 -35.30 21.61
N GLY A 349 15.72 -34.60 22.19
CA GLY A 349 16.85 -35.18 22.90
C GLY A 349 16.44 -35.49 24.34
N LEU A 350 16.06 -36.75 24.58
CA LEU A 350 15.88 -37.31 25.92
C LEU A 350 17.11 -37.05 26.81
N PRO A 351 16.94 -36.61 28.07
CA PRO A 351 18.05 -36.50 29.00
C PRO A 351 18.47 -37.89 29.48
N GLN A 352 19.72 -38.27 29.20
CA GLN A 352 20.36 -39.42 29.82
C GLN A 352 20.72 -39.07 31.29
N HIS A 353 20.31 -39.95 32.19
CA HIS A 353 20.96 -40.20 33.48
C HIS A 353 21.34 -41.67 33.55
#